data_AF-A0A4R7FZG2-F1
#
_entry.id   AF-A0A4R7FZG2-F1
#
_cell.length_a   1.000
_cell.length_b   1.000
_cell.length_c   1.000
_cell.angle_alpha   90.00
_cell.angle_beta   90.00
_cell.angle_gamma   90.00
#
_symmetry.space_group_name_H-M   'P 1'
#
loop_
_entity.id
_entity.type
_entity.pdbx_description
1 polymer ?
#
loop_
_entity_poly.entity_id
_entity_poly.type
_entity_poly.pdbx_seq_one_letter_code
_entity_poly.pdbx_strand_id
1 'polypeptide(L)'
;MGQMVSAGMLGGLAGGLVFGALMAMMGMLPMIASLVGSSSAGVGFGVHLVISALIALGLVVLLGHVFSSYGRGALIGLIYGALWWVLGPLLIMPLMMGMPVFVLDATALWSLMGHLIYGLILGVVVVAVLNRRR
;
A
#
# COMPACT_ATOMS: atom_id res chain seq x y z
N MET A 1 3.62 21.52 3.92
CA MET A 1 3.43 20.62 2.76
C MET A 1 4.62 19.69 2.52
N GLY A 2 5.86 20.20 2.35
CA GLY A 2 7.03 19.35 2.03
C GLY A 2 7.27 18.18 3.00
N GLN A 3 7.08 18.37 4.29
CA GLN A 3 7.24 17.30 5.29
C GLN A 3 6.19 16.18 5.16
N MET A 4 4.95 16.52 4.83
CA MET A 4 3.87 15.54 4.61
C MET A 4 4.14 14.72 3.35
N VAL A 5 4.64 15.37 2.30
CA VAL A 5 5.08 14.70 1.07
C VAL A 5 6.23 13.73 1.38
N SER A 6 7.27 14.16 2.09
CA SER A 6 8.38 13.28 2.47
C SER A 6 7.92 12.09 3.34
N ALA A 7 7.04 12.34 4.32
CA ALA A 7 6.50 11.29 5.17
C ALA A 7 5.66 10.27 4.39
N GLY A 8 4.79 10.74 3.48
CA GLY A 8 4.00 9.88 2.60
C GLY A 8 4.87 9.06 1.65
N MET A 9 5.86 9.67 1.00
CA MET A 9 6.79 8.96 0.10
C MET A 9 7.57 7.89 0.85
N LEU A 10 8.21 8.23 1.98
CA LEU A 10 9.02 7.28 2.73
C LEU A 10 8.17 6.16 3.33
N GLY A 11 6.99 6.48 3.88
CA GLY A 11 6.08 5.48 4.43
C GLY A 11 5.51 4.55 3.36
N GLY A 12 5.09 5.11 2.23
CA GLY A 12 4.57 4.34 1.10
C GLY A 12 5.61 3.43 0.48
N LEU A 13 6.84 3.92 0.27
CA LEU A 13 7.94 3.10 -0.24
C LEU A 13 8.37 2.04 0.77
N ALA A 14 8.48 2.35 2.05
CA ALA A 14 8.85 1.36 3.07
C ALA A 14 7.81 0.23 3.16
N GLY A 15 6.52 0.57 3.23
CA GLY A 15 5.45 -0.43 3.22
C GLY A 15 5.39 -1.21 1.91
N GLY A 16 5.53 -0.52 0.77
CA GLY A 16 5.50 -1.12 -0.56
C GLY A 16 6.68 -2.04 -0.84
N LEU A 17 7.86 -1.78 -0.27
CA LEU A 17 9.01 -2.68 -0.36
C LEU A 17 8.72 -4.02 0.35
N VAL A 18 8.20 -3.96 1.58
CA VAL A 18 7.87 -5.15 2.36
C VAL A 18 6.73 -5.92 1.69
N PHE A 19 5.67 -5.23 1.28
CA PHE A 19 4.55 -5.88 0.59
C PHE A 19 4.95 -6.42 -0.77
N GLY A 20 5.74 -5.68 -1.55
CA GLY A 20 6.30 -6.15 -2.81
C GLY A 20 7.16 -7.41 -2.65
N ALA A 21 7.94 -7.52 -1.58
CA ALA A 21 8.71 -8.73 -1.27
C ALA A 21 7.79 -9.94 -0.96
N LEU A 22 6.72 -9.73 -0.19
CA LEU A 22 5.71 -10.77 0.06
C LEU A 22 5.05 -11.23 -1.24
N MET A 23 4.69 -10.30 -2.13
CA MET A 23 4.14 -10.63 -3.44
C MET A 23 5.13 -11.38 -4.33
N ALA A 24 6.42 -11.04 -4.26
CA ALA A 24 7.47 -11.75 -4.98
C ALA A 24 7.53 -13.22 -4.54
N MET A 25 7.52 -13.47 -3.22
CA MET A 25 7.53 -14.82 -2.65
C MET A 25 6.28 -15.63 -3.04
N MET A 26 5.14 -14.97 -3.21
CA MET A 26 3.87 -15.58 -3.60
C MET A 26 3.68 -15.66 -5.12
N GLY A 27 4.62 -15.17 -5.94
CA GLY A 27 4.51 -15.16 -7.40
C GLY A 27 3.45 -14.21 -7.96
N MET A 28 3.03 -13.20 -7.20
CA MET A 28 1.92 -12.29 -7.55
C MET A 28 2.35 -11.06 -8.37
N LEU A 29 3.65 -10.78 -8.48
CA LEU A 29 4.15 -9.60 -9.19
C LEU A 29 3.78 -9.55 -10.69
N PRO A 30 3.79 -10.67 -11.46
CA PRO A 30 3.32 -10.66 -12.84
C PRO A 30 1.86 -10.22 -12.99
N MET A 31 1.00 -10.48 -11.99
CA MET A 31 -0.38 -9.98 -12.00
C MET A 31 -0.43 -8.46 -11.89
N ILE A 32 0.46 -7.84 -11.11
CA ILE A 32 0.55 -6.37 -11.06
C ILE A 32 1.15 -5.82 -12.37
N ALA A 33 2.13 -6.52 -12.95
CA ALA A 33 2.75 -6.13 -14.21
C ALA A 33 1.74 -6.08 -15.38
N SER A 34 0.73 -6.95 -15.36
CA SER A 34 -0.27 -7.02 -16.43
C SER A 34 -1.14 -5.76 -16.52
N LEU A 35 -1.26 -4.99 -15.44
CA LEU A 35 -1.93 -3.69 -15.42
C LEU A 35 -1.33 -2.68 -16.41
N VAL A 36 -0.06 -2.88 -16.79
CA VAL A 36 0.65 -2.05 -17.77
C VAL A 36 1.06 -2.86 -19.01
N GLY A 37 0.41 -4.00 -19.26
CA GLY A 37 0.68 -4.85 -20.42
C GLY A 37 2.01 -5.62 -20.37
N SER A 38 2.60 -5.80 -19.19
CA SER A 38 3.84 -6.56 -19.00
C SER A 38 3.61 -7.86 -18.25
N SER A 39 4.51 -8.83 -18.42
CA SER A 39 4.56 -10.07 -17.62
C SER A 39 5.79 -10.15 -16.70
N SER A 40 6.66 -9.13 -16.73
CA SER A 40 7.91 -9.12 -15.95
C SER A 40 7.63 -8.84 -14.48
N ALA A 41 8.08 -9.73 -13.60
CA ALA A 41 7.99 -9.54 -12.15
C ALA A 41 8.69 -8.25 -11.69
N GLY A 42 9.80 -7.86 -12.32
CA GLY A 42 10.50 -6.61 -12.03
C GLY A 42 9.67 -5.37 -12.38
N VAL A 43 8.95 -5.41 -13.51
CA VAL A 43 8.02 -4.33 -13.90
C VAL A 43 6.85 -4.27 -12.91
N GLY A 44 6.28 -5.42 -12.54
CA GLY A 44 5.21 -5.49 -11.54
C GLY A 44 5.62 -4.95 -10.17
N PHE A 45 6.85 -5.21 -9.74
CA PHE A 45 7.41 -4.64 -8.51
C PHE A 45 7.54 -3.12 -8.60
N GLY A 46 8.06 -2.59 -9.72
CA GLY A 46 8.15 -1.15 -9.94
C GLY A 46 6.78 -0.46 -9.92
N VAL A 47 5.81 -1.03 -10.64
CA VAL A 47 4.41 -0.55 -10.64
C VAL A 47 3.82 -0.57 -9.23
N HIS A 48 4.04 -1.64 -8.48
CA HIS A 48 3.57 -1.73 -7.10
C HIS A 48 4.16 -0.63 -6.21
N LEU A 49 5.47 -0.33 -6.32
CA LEU A 49 6.09 0.73 -5.54
C LEU A 49 5.53 2.11 -5.87
N VAL A 50 5.28 2.38 -7.15
CA VAL A 50 4.65 3.64 -7.60
C VAL A 50 3.25 3.77 -7.02
N ILE A 51 2.41 2.74 -7.14
CA ILE A 51 1.06 2.72 -6.57
C ILE A 51 1.12 2.92 -5.04
N SER A 52 2.03 2.22 -4.37
CA SER A 52 2.23 2.31 -2.91
C SER A 52 2.59 3.72 -2.46
N ALA A 53 3.44 4.43 -3.21
CA ALA A 53 3.81 5.81 -2.93
C ALA A 53 2.63 6.77 -3.16
N LEU A 54 1.89 6.61 -4.25
CA LEU A 54 0.72 7.45 -4.57
C LEU A 54 -0.40 7.30 -3.53
N ILE A 55 -0.70 6.06 -3.14
CA ILE A 55 -1.69 5.73 -2.11
C ILE A 55 -1.32 6.38 -0.76
N ALA A 56 -0.05 6.28 -0.37
CA ALA A 56 0.45 6.87 0.87
C ALA A 56 0.42 8.41 0.83
N LEU A 57 0.82 9.01 -0.29
CA LEU A 57 0.76 10.46 -0.49
C LEU A 57 -0.68 10.97 -0.33
N GLY A 58 -1.66 10.28 -0.93
CA GLY A 58 -3.08 10.62 -0.78
C GLY A 58 -3.50 10.70 0.68
N LEU A 59 -3.15 9.69 1.49
CA LEU A 59 -3.46 9.69 2.92
C LEU A 59 -2.77 10.84 3.66
N VAL A 60 -1.46 10.97 3.49
CA VAL A 60 -0.65 11.84 4.36
C VAL A 60 -0.81 13.31 4.01
N VAL A 61 -1.04 13.65 2.74
CA VAL A 61 -1.34 15.04 2.37
C VAL A 61 -2.68 15.49 2.94
N LEU A 62 -3.70 14.63 2.92
CA LEU A 62 -5.05 14.96 3.42
C LEU A 62 -5.14 14.89 4.96
N LEU A 63 -4.55 13.86 5.55
CA LEU A 63 -4.78 13.48 6.94
C LEU A 63 -3.48 13.43 7.77
N GLY A 64 -2.35 13.92 7.26
CA GLY A 64 -1.06 13.90 7.97
C GLY A 64 -1.09 14.57 9.35
N HIS A 65 -1.98 15.56 9.54
CA HIS A 65 -2.14 16.27 10.82
C HIS A 65 -2.72 15.40 11.94
N VAL A 66 -3.43 14.30 11.63
CA VAL A 66 -4.00 13.40 12.65
C VAL A 66 -3.02 12.34 13.15
N PHE A 67 -1.82 12.27 12.58
CA PHE A 67 -0.74 11.36 13.01
C PHE A 67 0.01 11.98 14.19
N SER A 68 -0.44 11.67 15.42
CA SER A 68 0.10 12.27 16.65
C SER A 68 0.91 11.31 17.53
N SER A 69 0.77 9.99 17.36
CA SER A 69 1.49 8.97 18.12
C SER A 69 1.62 7.68 17.32
N TYR A 70 2.56 6.81 17.69
CA TYR A 70 2.78 5.55 16.98
C TYR A 70 1.55 4.64 17.00
N GLY A 71 0.86 4.51 18.13
CA GLY A 71 -0.36 3.71 18.23
C GLY A 71 -1.48 4.23 17.34
N ARG A 72 -1.69 5.56 17.32
CA ARG A 72 -2.68 6.19 16.43
C ARG A 72 -2.29 6.06 14.96
N GLY A 73 -1.01 6.24 14.64
CA GLY A 73 -0.49 6.05 13.28
C GLY A 73 -0.66 4.62 12.78
N ALA A 74 -0.35 3.63 13.62
CA ALA A 74 -0.56 2.22 13.33
C ALA A 74 -2.05 1.92 13.06
N LEU A 75 -2.96 2.41 13.91
CA LEU A 75 -4.40 2.20 13.74
C LEU A 75 -4.91 2.83 12.43
N ILE A 76 -4.56 4.09 12.15
CA ILE A 76 -4.93 4.76 10.90
C ILE A 76 -4.37 3.99 9.70
N GLY A 77 -3.11 3.57 9.79
CA GLY A 77 -2.44 2.78 8.78
C GLY A 77 -3.15 1.46 8.50
N LEU A 78 -3.50 0.69 9.53
CA LEU A 78 -4.24 -0.57 9.41
C LEU A 78 -5.62 -0.38 8.75
N ILE A 79 -6.38 0.62 9.20
CA ILE A 79 -7.68 0.96 8.61
C ILE A 79 -7.52 1.32 7.13
N TYR A 80 -6.50 2.12 6.80
CA TYR A 80 -6.25 2.54 5.42
C TYR A 80 -5.75 1.39 4.54
N GLY A 81 -4.94 0.48 5.09
CA GLY A 81 -4.53 -0.77 4.45
C GLY A 81 -5.74 -1.64 4.13
N ALA A 82 -6.63 -1.86 5.12
CA ALA A 82 -7.86 -2.61 4.91
C ALA A 82 -8.78 -1.96 3.86
N LEU A 83 -8.88 -0.63 3.85
CA LEU A 83 -9.60 0.11 2.81
C LEU A 83 -9.03 -0.18 1.42
N TRP A 84 -7.71 -0.09 1.25
CA TRP A 84 -7.06 -0.37 -0.04
C TRP A 84 -7.04 -1.83 -0.43
N TRP A 85 -7.16 -2.75 0.53
CA TRP A 85 -7.44 -4.15 0.22
C TRP A 85 -8.82 -4.32 -0.42
N VAL A 86 -9.85 -3.64 0.08
CA VAL A 86 -11.17 -3.67 -0.57
C VAL A 86 -11.11 -3.01 -1.95
N LEU A 87 -10.48 -1.84 -2.05
CA LEU A 87 -10.46 -1.08 -3.30
C LEU A 87 -9.56 -1.70 -4.37
N GLY A 88 -8.36 -2.15 -4.03
CA GLY A 88 -7.36 -2.61 -4.98
C GLY A 88 -7.67 -4.01 -5.53
N PRO A 89 -7.35 -5.07 -4.79
CA PRO A 89 -7.46 -6.45 -5.27
C PRO A 89 -8.90 -6.98 -5.35
N LEU A 90 -9.88 -6.43 -4.62
CA LEU A 90 -11.27 -6.93 -4.68
C LEU A 90 -12.16 -6.16 -5.68
N LEU A 91 -11.78 -4.95 -6.07
CA LEU A 91 -12.61 -4.08 -6.90
C LEU A 91 -11.87 -3.58 -8.16
N ILE A 92 -10.87 -2.72 -8.00
CA ILE A 92 -10.23 -2.01 -9.13
C ILE A 92 -9.49 -2.99 -10.04
N MET A 93 -8.61 -3.85 -9.50
CA MET A 93 -7.85 -4.80 -10.32
C MET A 93 -8.78 -5.77 -11.07
N PRO A 94 -9.76 -6.44 -10.41
CA PRO A 94 -10.67 -7.32 -11.12
C PRO A 94 -11.44 -6.61 -12.24
N LEU A 95 -11.95 -5.39 -12.00
CA LEU A 95 -12.63 -4.60 -13.03
C LEU A 95 -11.73 -4.31 -14.23
N MET A 96 -10.46 -3.91 -13.99
CA MET A 96 -9.49 -3.66 -15.07
C MET A 96 -9.17 -4.91 -15.89
N MET A 97 -9.26 -6.10 -15.28
CA MET A 97 -8.93 -7.38 -15.90
C MET A 97 -10.15 -8.17 -16.40
N GLY A 98 -11.36 -7.64 -16.27
CA GLY A 98 -12.59 -8.36 -16.64
C GLY A 98 -12.89 -9.59 -15.75
N MET A 99 -12.38 -9.59 -14.52
CA MET A 99 -12.55 -10.66 -13.54
C MET A 99 -13.74 -10.35 -12.60
N PRO A 100 -14.33 -11.37 -11.94
CA PRO A 100 -15.36 -11.14 -10.92
C PRO A 100 -14.85 -10.30 -9.75
N VAL A 101 -15.65 -9.33 -9.30
CA VAL A 101 -15.35 -8.45 -8.15
C VAL A 101 -15.80 -9.07 -6.83
N PHE A 102 -15.19 -8.64 -5.73
CA PHE A 102 -15.52 -9.04 -4.35
C PHE A 102 -15.47 -10.55 -4.07
N VAL A 103 -14.63 -11.28 -4.82
CA VAL A 103 -14.36 -12.69 -4.54
C VAL A 103 -13.48 -12.79 -3.29
N LEU A 104 -13.95 -13.55 -2.29
CA LEU A 104 -13.24 -13.79 -1.04
C LEU A 104 -12.70 -15.23 -1.02
N ASP A 105 -11.53 -15.43 -1.61
CA ASP A 105 -10.80 -16.70 -1.61
C ASP A 105 -9.52 -16.63 -0.75
N ALA A 106 -8.71 -17.70 -0.76
CA ALA A 106 -7.45 -17.73 -0.04
C ALA A 106 -6.49 -16.61 -0.50
N THR A 107 -6.44 -16.32 -1.79
CA THR A 107 -5.61 -15.25 -2.36
C THR A 107 -6.04 -13.87 -1.85
N ALA A 108 -7.34 -13.62 -1.75
CA ALA A 108 -7.89 -12.41 -1.15
C ALA A 108 -7.47 -12.25 0.31
N LEU A 109 -7.46 -13.33 1.10
CA LEU A 109 -7.01 -13.31 2.49
C LEU A 109 -5.50 -13.07 2.62
N TRP A 110 -4.68 -13.69 1.77
CA TRP A 110 -3.24 -13.40 1.72
C TRP A 110 -2.95 -11.96 1.32
N SER A 111 -3.75 -11.43 0.38
CA SER A 111 -3.68 -10.02 -0.02
C SER A 111 -4.07 -9.08 1.14
N LEU A 112 -5.06 -9.44 1.96
CA LEU A 112 -5.43 -8.66 3.17
C LEU A 112 -4.23 -8.53 4.10
N MET A 113 -3.53 -9.64 4.39
CA MET A 113 -2.34 -9.64 5.22
C MET A 113 -1.29 -8.65 4.69
N GLY A 114 -1.00 -8.69 3.39
CA GLY A 114 -0.04 -7.77 2.75
C GLY A 114 -0.45 -6.30 2.88
N HIS A 115 -1.74 -5.98 2.69
CA HIS A 115 -2.26 -4.63 2.83
C HIS A 115 -2.24 -4.12 4.28
N LEU A 116 -2.51 -5.00 5.27
CA LEU A 116 -2.40 -4.65 6.68
C LEU A 116 -0.94 -4.39 7.08
N ILE A 117 0.00 -5.20 6.60
CA ILE A 117 1.44 -4.99 6.81
C ILE A 117 1.89 -3.67 6.18
N TYR A 118 1.50 -3.41 4.92
CA TYR A 118 1.74 -2.13 4.25
C TYR A 118 1.22 -0.95 5.09
N GLY A 119 -0.04 -1.02 5.50
CA GLY A 119 -0.71 0.03 6.27
C GLY A 119 -0.02 0.30 7.62
N LEU A 120 0.33 -0.76 8.34
CA LEU A 120 1.05 -0.67 9.60
C LEU A 120 2.40 0.05 9.44
N ILE A 121 3.20 -0.37 8.46
CA ILE A 121 4.53 0.21 8.19
C ILE A 121 4.38 1.68 7.78
N LEU A 122 3.46 1.98 6.86
CA LEU A 122 3.14 3.34 6.43
C LEU A 122 2.86 4.23 7.65
N GLY A 123 1.94 3.80 8.53
CA GLY A 123 1.54 4.58 9.69
C GLY A 123 2.67 4.84 10.67
N VAL A 124 3.49 3.83 10.96
CA VAL A 124 4.66 3.96 11.86
C VAL A 124 5.72 4.89 11.27
N VAL A 125 6.06 4.72 9.98
CA VAL A 125 7.08 5.53 9.31
C VAL A 125 6.64 6.99 9.21
N VAL A 126 5.37 7.25 8.89
CA VAL A 126 4.82 8.62 8.84
C VAL A 126 5.00 9.30 10.19
N VAL A 127 4.61 8.66 11.30
CA VAL A 127 4.80 9.23 12.64
C VAL A 127 6.29 9.49 12.93
N ALA A 128 7.17 8.54 12.61
CA ALA A 128 8.60 8.71 12.82
C ALA A 128 9.18 9.90 12.06
N VAL A 129 8.79 10.08 10.78
CA VAL A 129 9.26 11.20 9.94
C VAL A 129 8.67 12.54 10.41
N LEU A 130 7.40 12.56 10.81
CA LEU A 130 6.75 13.78 11.29
C LEU A 130 7.32 14.23 12.65
N ASN A 131 7.66 13.29 13.54
CA ASN A 131 8.22 13.61 14.86
C ASN A 131 9.66 14.09 14.82
N ARG A 132 10.49 13.61 13.88
CA ARG A 132 11.91 14.00 13.78
C ARG A 132 12.16 15.47 13.43
N ARG A 133 11.14 16.22 13.02
CA ARG A 133 11.27 17.63 12.59
C ARG A 133 10.28 18.56 13.31
N ARG A 134 9.70 18.08 14.41
CA ARG A 134 9.07 18.93 15.43
C ARG A 134 10.12 19.26 16.49
#